data_AF-K2RA69-F1
#
_entry.id   AF-K2RA69-F1
#
_cell.length_a   1.000
_cell.length_b   1.000
_cell.length_c   1.000
_cell.angle_alpha   90.00
_cell.angle_beta   90.00
_cell.angle_gamma   90.00
#
_symmetry.space_group_name_H-M   'P 1'
#
loop_
_entity.id
_entity.type
_entity.pdbx_description
1 polymer ?
#
loop_
_entity_poly.entity_id
_entity_poly.type
_entity_poly.pdbx_seq_one_letter_code
_entity_poly.pdbx_strand_id
1 'polypeptide(L)'
;MTSQDLEKHYRGTSIGLALIATLDELPAIPPQLAEKVRRHFDREVLIALRSHRINKKRMNFKAVRCHTYRFYDDRWLFVLKDVKVKTDSGRSIKSDWVTIDAISTGAEEDRRKAREAKEGPKKKKIRNRDQYL
;
A
#
# COMPACT_ATOMS: atom_id res chain seq x y z
N MET A 1 -10.81 -1.48 -14.54
CA MET A 1 -10.40 -0.07 -14.62
C MET A 1 -9.47 0.21 -13.46
N THR A 2 -8.23 -0.30 -13.52
CA THR A 2 -7.39 -0.44 -12.33
C THR A 2 -5.92 -0.49 -12.76
N SER A 3 -5.26 0.67 -12.85
CA SER A 3 -3.77 0.75 -12.89
C SER A 3 -3.28 2.18 -12.66
N GLN A 4 -4.05 3.19 -13.09
CA GLN A 4 -3.55 4.56 -13.19
C GLN A 4 -3.31 5.22 -11.81
N ASP A 5 -4.09 4.88 -10.79
CA ASP A 5 -3.98 5.47 -9.45
C ASP A 5 -2.94 4.79 -8.56
N LEU A 6 -2.63 3.51 -8.81
CA LEU A 6 -1.53 2.80 -8.15
C LEU A 6 -0.18 3.39 -8.55
N GLU A 7 -0.01 3.68 -9.84
CA GLU A 7 1.26 4.20 -10.38
C GLU A 7 1.62 5.54 -9.73
N LYS A 8 0.66 6.45 -9.55
CA LYS A 8 0.94 7.82 -9.10
C LYS A 8 0.92 8.02 -7.59
N HIS A 9 0.63 6.98 -6.80
CA HIS A 9 0.41 7.09 -5.36
C HIS A 9 1.57 7.78 -4.60
N TYR A 10 2.81 7.50 -5.00
CA TYR A 10 4.00 8.03 -4.32
C TYR A 10 4.45 9.42 -4.78
N ARG A 11 3.79 10.03 -5.77
CA ARG A 11 4.13 11.39 -6.25
C ARG A 11 3.94 12.46 -5.17
N GLY A 12 3.02 12.26 -4.21
CA GLY A 12 2.78 13.17 -3.09
C GLY A 12 3.77 13.05 -1.91
N THR A 13 4.73 12.12 -1.98
CA THR A 13 5.78 11.99 -0.96
C THR A 13 6.84 13.09 -1.12
N SER A 14 7.66 13.34 -0.09
CA SER A 14 8.71 14.37 -0.14
C SER A 14 9.65 14.23 -1.35
N ILE A 15 10.03 13.00 -1.72
CA ILE A 15 10.87 12.73 -2.90
C ILE A 15 10.11 12.95 -4.21
N GLY A 16 8.82 12.55 -4.27
CA GLY A 16 7.98 12.77 -5.45
C GLY A 16 7.70 14.25 -5.70
N LEU A 17 7.42 15.01 -4.64
CA LEU A 17 7.22 16.46 -4.69
C LEU A 17 8.49 17.18 -5.14
N ALA A 18 9.65 16.82 -4.58
CA ALA A 18 10.93 17.41 -4.98
C ALA A 18 11.23 17.14 -6.46
N LEU A 19 10.97 15.92 -6.95
CA LEU A 19 11.12 15.59 -8.36
C LEU A 19 10.18 16.43 -9.24
N ILE A 20 8.91 16.55 -8.88
CA ILE A 20 7.92 17.31 -9.66
C ILE A 20 8.32 18.79 -9.72
N ALA A 21 8.64 19.40 -8.57
CA ALA A 21 9.10 20.78 -8.50
C ALA A 21 10.34 21.00 -9.39
N THR A 22 11.32 20.10 -9.30
CA THR A 22 12.54 20.18 -10.13
C THR A 22 12.22 20.08 -11.63
N LEU A 23 11.29 19.20 -12.03
CA LEU A 23 10.88 19.08 -13.43
C LEU A 23 10.12 20.31 -13.93
N ASP A 24 9.33 20.96 -13.07
CA ASP A 24 8.57 22.16 -13.42
C ASP A 24 9.47 23.41 -13.50
N GLU A 25 10.56 23.45 -12.72
CA GLU A 25 11.54 24.54 -12.74
C GLU A 25 12.54 24.45 -13.93
N LEU A 26 12.64 23.31 -14.60
CA LEU A 26 13.57 23.13 -15.73
C LEU A 26 13.07 23.88 -16.98
N PRO A 27 13.77 24.93 -17.45
CA PRO A 27 13.25 25.81 -18.51
C PRO A 27 13.23 25.17 -19.91
N ALA A 28 13.99 24.09 -20.13
CA ALA A 28 14.17 23.47 -21.43
C ALA A 28 13.61 22.03 -21.52
N ILE A 29 12.87 21.56 -20.51
CA ILE A 29 12.32 20.20 -20.55
C ILE A 29 10.98 20.18 -21.33
N PRO A 30 10.85 19.37 -22.40
CA PRO A 30 9.56 19.20 -23.06
C PRO A 30 8.55 18.56 -22.09
N PRO A 31 7.27 19.00 -22.05
CA PRO A 31 6.26 18.44 -21.15
C PRO A 31 6.11 16.91 -21.28
N GLN A 32 6.24 16.40 -22.50
CA GLN A 32 6.19 14.96 -22.78
C GLN A 32 7.36 14.19 -22.15
N LEU A 33 8.54 14.82 -22.06
CA LEU A 33 9.70 14.21 -21.41
C LEU A 33 9.55 14.24 -19.89
N ALA A 34 9.06 15.34 -19.32
CA ALA A 34 8.76 15.43 -17.89
C ALA A 34 7.79 14.32 -17.44
N GLU A 35 6.71 14.07 -18.20
CA GLU A 35 5.77 13.00 -17.87
C GLU A 35 6.38 11.59 -18.05
N LYS A 36 7.32 11.41 -18.98
CA LYS A 36 8.10 10.15 -19.07
C LYS A 36 8.94 9.92 -17.81
N VAL A 37 9.61 10.97 -17.30
CA VAL A 37 10.39 10.90 -16.05
C VAL A 37 9.49 10.58 -14.86
N ARG A 38 8.33 11.24 -14.74
CA ARG A 38 7.35 10.97 -13.66
C ARG A 38 6.86 9.52 -13.69
N ARG A 39 6.51 8.99 -14.87
CA ARG A 39 6.14 7.56 -15.02
C ARG A 39 7.29 6.60 -14.74
N HIS A 40 8.52 7.00 -14.99
CA HIS A 40 9.68 6.20 -14.61
C HIS A 40 9.82 6.15 -13.09
N PHE A 41 9.72 7.29 -12.42
CA PHE A 41 9.70 7.39 -10.95
C PHE A 41 8.60 6.51 -10.32
N ASP A 42 7.38 6.57 -10.85
CA ASP A 42 6.24 5.76 -10.39
C ASP A 42 6.57 4.25 -10.35
N ARG A 43 7.28 3.75 -11.36
CA ARG A 43 7.73 2.34 -11.41
C ARG A 43 8.91 2.07 -10.48
N GLU A 44 9.93 2.90 -10.52
CA GLU A 44 11.17 2.66 -9.77
C GLU A 44 10.96 2.72 -8.26
N VAL A 45 10.09 3.62 -7.77
CA VAL A 45 9.78 3.71 -6.34
C VAL A 45 9.07 2.45 -5.84
N LEU A 46 8.17 1.87 -6.64
CA LEU A 46 7.50 0.61 -6.31
C LEU A 46 8.50 -0.55 -6.25
N ILE A 47 9.42 -0.64 -7.21
CA ILE A 47 10.48 -1.66 -7.23
C ILE A 47 11.37 -1.52 -5.99
N ALA A 48 11.80 -0.30 -5.68
CA ALA A 48 12.63 -0.01 -4.52
C ALA A 48 11.94 -0.41 -3.21
N LEU A 49 10.68 -0.02 -3.02
CA LEU A 49 9.90 -0.34 -1.80
C LEU A 49 9.62 -1.84 -1.66
N ARG A 50 9.42 -2.55 -2.77
CA ARG A 50 9.26 -4.02 -2.77
C ARG A 50 10.56 -4.78 -2.57
N SER A 51 11.71 -4.11 -2.69
CA SER A 51 13.02 -4.75 -2.52
C SER A 51 13.16 -5.42 -1.16
N HIS A 52 13.91 -6.52 -1.14
CA HIS A 52 14.11 -7.31 0.06
C HIS A 52 14.71 -6.52 1.24
N ARG A 53 15.55 -5.52 0.92
CA ARG A 53 16.17 -4.61 1.88
C ARG A 53 15.16 -3.76 2.64
N ILE A 54 14.08 -3.35 1.98
CA ILE A 54 13.06 -2.46 2.57
C ILE A 54 11.93 -3.30 3.18
N ASN A 55 11.42 -4.30 2.47
CA ASN A 55 10.27 -5.10 2.88
C ASN A 55 10.50 -5.90 4.18
N LYS A 56 11.76 -6.19 4.53
CA LYS A 56 12.09 -6.84 5.81
C LYS A 56 11.97 -5.93 7.04
N LYS A 57 12.02 -4.60 6.84
CA LYS A 57 11.89 -3.66 7.95
C LYS A 57 10.44 -3.56 8.38
N ARG A 58 10.19 -3.71 9.66
CA ARG A 58 8.87 -3.63 10.28
C ARG A 58 8.78 -2.41 11.17
N MET A 59 7.54 -1.98 11.32
CA MET A 59 7.17 -0.85 12.13
C MET A 59 5.82 -1.18 12.76
N ASN A 60 5.73 -1.04 14.08
CA ASN A 60 4.50 -1.25 14.82
C ASN A 60 4.02 0.10 15.34
N PHE A 61 2.76 0.44 15.11
CA PHE A 61 2.19 1.67 15.64
C PHE A 61 0.95 1.38 16.48
N LYS A 62 0.72 2.23 17.48
CA LYS A 62 -0.51 2.27 18.27
C LYS A 62 -0.99 3.71 18.32
N ALA A 63 -2.27 3.92 18.05
CA ALA A 63 -2.95 5.19 18.23
C ALA A 63 -3.90 5.08 19.43
N VAL A 64 -4.10 6.17 20.17
CA VAL A 64 -5.12 6.21 21.23
C VAL A 64 -6.51 6.14 20.62
N ARG A 65 -6.72 6.83 19.49
CA ARG A 65 -7.98 6.80 18.75
C ARG A 65 -7.77 6.99 17.25
N CYS A 66 -8.67 6.40 16.47
CA CYS A 66 -8.89 6.76 15.07
C CYS A 66 -9.85 7.96 15.04
N HIS A 67 -9.42 9.09 14.47
CA HIS A 67 -10.26 10.29 14.37
C HIS A 67 -11.28 10.17 13.25
N THR A 68 -10.82 9.81 12.05
CA THR A 68 -11.67 9.53 10.90
C THR A 68 -11.07 8.40 10.07
N TYR A 69 -11.94 7.65 9.40
CA TYR A 69 -11.55 6.66 8.40
C TYR A 69 -12.47 6.76 7.20
N ARG A 70 -11.98 6.39 6.02
CA ARG A 70 -12.76 6.33 4.79
C ARG A 70 -12.22 5.24 3.89
N PHE A 71 -13.15 4.52 3.26
CA PHE A 71 -12.84 3.60 2.17
C PHE A 71 -13.58 4.06 0.93
N TYR A 72 -12.85 4.23 -0.16
CA TYR A 72 -13.38 4.67 -1.46
C TYR A 72 -12.37 4.26 -2.53
N ASP A 73 -12.86 3.78 -3.68
CA ASP A 73 -12.01 3.46 -4.84
C ASP A 73 -10.80 2.57 -4.49
N ASP A 74 -11.04 1.50 -3.74
CA ASP A 74 -10.03 0.55 -3.24
C ASP A 74 -8.87 1.18 -2.44
N ARG A 75 -9.09 2.40 -1.93
CA ARG A 75 -8.18 3.16 -1.09
C ARG A 75 -8.75 3.33 0.31
N TRP A 76 -7.90 3.05 1.29
CA TRP A 76 -8.14 3.36 2.69
C TRP A 76 -7.46 4.67 3.07
N LEU A 77 -8.20 5.54 3.75
CA LEU A 77 -7.68 6.71 4.42
C LEU A 77 -7.98 6.61 5.91
N PHE A 78 -6.96 6.77 6.75
CA PHE A 78 -7.10 6.88 8.20
C PHE A 78 -6.47 8.19 8.68
N VAL A 79 -7.13 8.88 9.60
CA VAL A 79 -6.55 9.98 10.36
C VAL A 79 -6.51 9.54 11.82
N LEU A 80 -5.30 9.36 12.34
CA LEU A 80 -5.04 8.84 13.68
C LEU A 80 -4.57 9.98 14.58
N LYS A 81 -4.96 9.91 15.87
CA LYS A 81 -4.53 10.85 16.90
C LYS A 81 -3.70 10.15 17.98
N ASP A 82 -2.68 10.85 18.48
CA ASP A 82 -1.81 10.42 19.57
C ASP A 82 -1.13 9.08 19.24
N VAL A 83 -0.36 9.08 18.14
CA VAL A 83 0.26 7.88 17.57
C VAL A 83 1.66 7.67 18.12
N LYS A 84 1.91 6.46 18.61
CA LYS A 84 3.24 5.99 18.99
C LYS A 84 3.69 4.89 18.04
N VAL A 85 4.76 5.17 17.33
CA VAL A 85 5.40 4.28 16.38
C VAL A 85 6.65 3.69 17.02
N LYS A 86 6.88 2.38 16.84
CA LYS A 86 8.10 1.67 17.21
C LYS A 86 8.72 1.04 15.97
N THR A 87 9.99 1.34 15.72
CA THR A 87 10.77 0.73 14.63
C THR A 87 11.53 -0.49 15.12
N ASP A 88 12.01 -1.32 14.19
CA ASP A 88 12.85 -2.49 14.51
C ASP A 88 14.14 -2.13 15.28
N SER A 89 14.64 -0.91 15.12
CA SER A 89 15.79 -0.40 15.88
C SER A 89 15.48 -0.07 17.35
N GLY A 90 14.25 -0.31 17.81
CA GLY A 90 13.80 0.02 19.17
C GLY A 90 13.45 1.49 19.37
N ARG A 91 13.67 2.35 18.37
CA ARG A 91 13.33 3.78 18.43
C ARG A 91 11.81 3.95 18.50
N SER A 92 11.36 4.80 19.43
CA SER A 92 9.96 5.23 19.51
C SER A 92 9.80 6.64 18.97
N ILE A 93 8.84 6.83 18.08
CA ILE A 93 8.45 8.11 17.50
C ILE A 93 7.02 8.40 17.95
N LYS A 94 6.76 9.62 18.42
CA LYS A 94 5.42 10.09 18.79
C LYS A 94 4.98 11.15 17.78
N SER A 95 3.70 11.15 17.43
CA SER A 95 3.07 12.20 16.62
C SER A 95 1.66 12.43 17.11
N ASP A 96 1.24 13.69 17.17
CA ASP A 96 -0.12 14.07 17.56
C ASP A 96 -1.13 13.64 16.51
N TRP A 97 -0.74 13.75 15.24
CA TRP A 97 -1.58 13.41 14.09
C TRP A 97 -0.78 12.60 13.06
N VAL A 98 -1.42 11.57 12.51
CA VAL A 98 -0.88 10.79 11.38
C VAL A 98 -2.01 10.49 10.41
N THR A 99 -1.79 10.83 9.13
CA THR A 99 -2.66 10.40 8.04
C THR A 99 -2.04 9.20 7.35
N ILE A 100 -2.81 8.14 7.17
CA ILE A 100 -2.41 6.93 6.44
C ILE A 100 -3.28 6.83 5.19
N ASP A 101 -2.66 6.93 4.02
CA ASP A 101 -3.26 6.61 2.72
C ASP A 101 -2.71 5.25 2.27
N ALA A 102 -3.59 4.27 2.07
CA ALA A 102 -3.20 2.90 1.76
C ALA A 102 -4.04 2.34 0.61
N ILE A 103 -3.37 1.68 -0.32
CA ILE A 103 -3.98 1.00 -1.46
C ILE A 103 -3.61 -0.48 -1.45
N SER A 104 -4.54 -1.33 -1.90
CA SER A 104 -4.26 -2.75 -2.03
C SER A 104 -3.15 -2.99 -3.05
N THR A 105 -2.18 -3.83 -2.69
CA THR A 105 -1.11 -4.25 -3.59
C THR A 105 -1.45 -5.56 -4.31
N GLY A 106 -2.63 -6.14 -4.07
CA GLY A 106 -3.01 -7.48 -4.53
C GLY A 106 -2.25 -8.64 -3.86
N ALA A 107 -1.20 -8.35 -3.09
CA ALA A 107 -0.32 -9.36 -2.49
C ALA A 107 -1.05 -10.35 -1.57
N GLU A 108 -2.12 -9.92 -0.89
CA GLU A 108 -2.92 -10.82 -0.06
C GLU A 108 -3.80 -11.75 -0.90
N GLU A 109 -4.29 -11.31 -2.06
CA GLU A 109 -5.01 -12.18 -2.99
C GLU A 109 -4.09 -13.24 -3.57
N ASP A 110 -2.85 -12.88 -3.92
CA ASP A 110 -1.85 -13.84 -4.40
C ASP A 110 -1.51 -14.87 -3.32
N ARG A 111 -1.35 -14.43 -2.07
CA ARG A 111 -1.14 -15.32 -0.91
C ARG A 111 -2.32 -16.24 -0.67
N ARG A 112 -3.56 -15.73 -0.79
CA ARG A 112 -4.78 -16.52 -0.65
C ARG A 112 -4.87 -17.59 -1.73
N LYS A 113 -4.68 -17.23 -3.00
CA LYS A 113 -4.66 -18.17 -4.12
C LYS A 113 -3.58 -19.24 -3.94
N ALA A 114 -2.40 -18.86 -3.47
CA ALA A 114 -1.30 -19.80 -3.19
C ALA A 114 -1.62 -20.77 -2.03
N ARG A 115 -2.43 -20.37 -1.03
CA ARG A 115 -2.92 -21.26 0.04
C ARG A 115 -4.00 -22.21 -0.48
N GLU A 116 -4.95 -21.70 -1.25
CA GLU A 116 -6.04 -22.50 -1.84
C GLU A 116 -5.52 -23.55 -2.83
N ALA A 117 -4.51 -23.20 -3.64
CA ALA A 117 -3.83 -24.14 -4.52
C ALA A 117 -3.13 -25.29 -3.77
N LYS A 118 -2.70 -25.06 -2.52
CA LYS A 118 -2.11 -26.08 -1.65
C LYS A 118 -3.14 -26.94 -0.93
N GLU A 119 -4.36 -26.44 -0.70
CA GLU A 119 -5.41 -27.15 0.05
C GLU A 119 -6.11 -28.27 -0.73
N GLY A 120 -5.91 -28.37 -2.05
CA GLY A 120 -6.53 -29.41 -2.88
C GLY A 120 -8.08 -29.35 -2.92
N PRO A 121 -8.74 -30.15 -3.77
CA PRO A 121 -10.20 -30.13 -3.87
C PRO A 121 -10.85 -30.63 -2.58
N LYS A 122 -11.61 -29.77 -1.91
CA LYS A 122 -12.41 -30.13 -0.73
C LYS A 122 -13.45 -31.19 -1.15
N LYS A 123 -13.33 -32.43 -0.65
CA LYS A 123 -14.35 -33.47 -0.83
C LYS A 123 -15.68 -32.94 -0.31
N LYS A 124 -16.68 -32.76 -1.19
CA LYS A 124 -18.04 -32.42 -0.78
C LYS A 124 -18.56 -33.57 0.10
N LYS A 125 -18.76 -33.31 1.40
CA LYS A 125 -19.50 -34.23 2.27
C LYS A 125 -20.95 -34.24 1.78
N ILE A 126 -21.33 -35.26 1.03
CA ILE A 126 -22.72 -35.59 0.76
C ILE A 126 -23.32 -35.98 2.12
N ARG A 127 -24.20 -35.12 2.64
CA ARG A 127 -24.92 -35.40 3.88
C ARG A 127 -26.09 -36.30 3.50
N ASN A 128 -25.92 -37.62 3.59
CA ASN A 128 -27.05 -38.55 3.46
C ASN A 128 -28.10 -38.17 4.50
N ARG A 129 -29.26 -37.76 4.02
CA ARG A 129 -30.41 -37.37 4.83
C ARG A 129 -31.50 -38.39 4.57
N ASP A 130 -31.25 -39.65 4.95
CA ASP A 130 -32.27 -40.69 4.96
C ASP A 130 -32.03 -41.59 6.17
N GLN A 131 -32.85 -41.39 7.22
CA GLN A 131 -33.28 -42.39 8.20
C GLN A 131 -34.29 -41.74 9.15
N TYR A 132 -35.52 -41.59 8.69
CA TYR A 132 -36.74 -41.59 9.51
C TYR A 132 -37.90 -42.04 8.61
N LEU A 133 -38.05 -43.36 8.48
CA LEU A 133 -39.30 -44.09 8.29
C LEU A 133 -39.03 -45.54 8.72
#